data_AF-A0A168G0Q9-F1
#
_entry.id   AF-A0A168G0Q9-F1
#
_cell.length_a   1.000
_cell.length_b   1.000
_cell.length_c   1.000
_cell.angle_alpha   90.00
_cell.angle_beta   90.00
_cell.angle_gamma   90.00
#
_symmetry.space_group_name_H-M   'P 1'
#
loop_
_entity.id
_entity.type
_entity.pdbx_description
1 polymer ?
#
loop_
_entity_poly.entity_id
_entity_poly.type
_entity_poly.pdbx_seq_one_letter_code
_entity_poly.pdbx_strand_id
1 'polypeptide(L)'
;MTQRSAQVRGRVELSPARPADARAAGTVWNSMVVPDRKVVFVNVSKNASTSLKWLTAELSGQDPATFHSLLGFAPTRQQTIHRRAAWVDVPKLTDLDEEERAAISPHDGWFVFGIVRDPRLRVWSAWQSKFLVGNPRHAWQMFRDAPWLPRVPRGADDVVADFGRFVRELEGDDGPRILADSHFKPQTALLQESAVPYTHLYETSGLPLLLDDLRDHLAAQGLHGEHRLSRENETPLSVSGRVFTPEVLEVLDRVYARDLERFGHLWDFDAVLAKDPTWSPESFLDISGRVAAGQRIADLARGAAELQDRLRQVEREDRRTIDGLTRRVADLEAALERRTLRGFPRAAVSRMRRTIAPSPDA
;
A
#
# COMPACT_ATOMS: atom_id res chain seq x y z
N MET A 1 30.49 35.16 5.91
CA MET A 1 29.03 35.16 5.75
C MET A 1 28.69 34.13 4.69
N THR A 2 28.11 33.03 5.15
CA THR A 2 27.96 31.75 4.45
C THR A 2 26.87 31.83 3.37
N GLN A 3 27.17 31.27 2.20
CA GLN A 3 26.25 31.10 1.07
C GLN A 3 25.01 30.34 1.54
N ARG A 4 23.87 31.04 1.68
CA ARG A 4 22.56 30.39 1.58
C ARG A 4 22.35 30.08 0.11
N SER A 5 22.59 28.82 -0.25
CA SER A 5 22.14 28.20 -1.49
C SER A 5 20.70 28.62 -1.75
N ALA A 6 20.41 29.05 -2.98
CA ALA A 6 19.04 29.37 -3.39
C ALA A 6 18.17 28.12 -3.17
N GLN A 7 17.27 28.18 -2.19
CA GLN A 7 16.23 27.17 -2.02
C GLN A 7 15.42 27.13 -3.31
N VAL A 8 15.62 26.08 -4.12
CA VAL A 8 14.68 25.77 -5.20
C VAL A 8 13.38 25.37 -4.51
N ARG A 9 12.37 26.26 -4.57
CA ARG A 9 11.05 26.03 -3.96
C ARG A 9 10.58 24.60 -4.30
N GLY A 10 10.28 23.82 -3.27
CA GLY A 10 9.71 22.48 -3.42
C GLY A 10 10.69 21.30 -3.23
N ARG A 11 12.01 21.53 -3.12
CA ARG A 11 12.95 20.49 -2.62
C ARG A 11 13.26 20.69 -1.15
N VAL A 12 13.35 19.58 -0.41
CA VAL A 12 13.79 19.57 0.98
C VAL A 12 15.32 19.44 1.01
N GLU A 13 15.99 20.23 1.85
CA GLU A 13 17.41 20.03 2.13
C GLU A 13 17.63 18.72 2.87
N LEU A 14 18.44 17.85 2.26
CA LEU A 14 18.83 16.58 2.84
C LEU A 14 20.20 16.72 3.47
N SER A 15 20.36 16.20 4.69
CA SER A 15 21.68 15.80 5.14
C SER A 15 22.09 14.58 4.29
N PRO A 16 23.29 14.57 3.68
CA PRO A 16 23.71 13.44 2.86
C PRO A 16 23.72 12.17 3.71
N ALA A 17 22.83 11.24 3.39
CA ALA A 17 22.85 9.90 3.96
C ALA A 17 24.13 9.19 3.52
N ARG A 18 24.81 8.54 4.45
CA ARG A 18 26.02 7.78 4.18
C ARG A 18 25.63 6.45 3.53
N PRO A 19 26.49 5.84 2.69
CA PRO A 19 26.26 4.50 2.15
C PRO A 19 25.95 3.42 3.22
N ALA A 20 26.47 3.60 4.45
CA ALA A 20 26.17 2.72 5.58
C ALA A 20 24.70 2.76 6.04
N ASP A 21 23.98 3.84 5.75
CA ASP A 21 22.61 4.06 6.22
C ASP A 21 21.63 3.14 5.46
N ALA A 22 21.93 2.83 4.19
CA ALA A 22 21.10 1.97 3.34
C ALA A 22 20.92 0.55 3.89
N ARG A 23 21.88 0.04 4.66
CA ARG A 23 21.77 -1.27 5.34
C ARG A 23 20.58 -1.31 6.30
N ALA A 24 20.35 -0.21 7.01
CA ALA A 24 19.25 -0.06 7.96
C ALA A 24 17.88 0.11 7.27
N ALA A 25 17.83 0.31 5.95
CA ALA A 25 16.58 0.46 5.21
C ALA A 25 15.73 -0.83 5.13
N GLY A 26 16.22 -1.94 5.68
CA GLY A 26 15.48 -3.22 5.77
C GLY A 26 14.19 -3.15 6.61
N THR A 27 13.88 -2.03 7.25
CA THR A 27 12.61 -1.76 7.96
C THR A 27 11.62 -0.92 7.15
N VAL A 28 11.98 -0.48 5.94
CA VAL A 28 11.20 0.45 5.12
C VAL A 28 10.23 -0.33 4.22
N TRP A 29 9.10 -0.72 4.79
CA TRP A 29 8.10 -1.59 4.14
C TRP A 29 7.26 -0.90 3.04
N ASN A 30 7.30 0.42 2.96
CA ASN A 30 6.51 1.28 2.08
C ASN A 30 7.30 1.75 0.83
N SER A 31 8.42 1.11 0.51
CA SER A 31 9.22 1.43 -0.68
C SER A 31 8.78 0.64 -1.93
N MET A 32 9.13 1.16 -3.10
CA MET A 32 9.02 0.47 -4.38
C MET A 32 10.34 0.66 -5.13
N VAL A 33 11.04 -0.44 -5.38
CA VAL A 33 12.35 -0.46 -6.03
C VAL A 33 12.15 -0.91 -7.47
N VAL A 34 12.70 -0.16 -8.43
CA VAL A 34 12.73 -0.50 -9.86
C VAL A 34 14.20 -0.68 -10.27
N PRO A 35 14.76 -1.89 -10.13
CA PRO A 35 16.20 -2.14 -10.28
C PRO A 35 16.74 -1.74 -11.65
N ASP A 36 16.04 -2.13 -12.72
CA ASP A 36 16.45 -1.86 -14.11
C ASP A 36 16.54 -0.36 -14.46
N ARG A 37 15.93 0.50 -13.63
CA ARG A 37 15.93 1.96 -13.80
C ARG A 37 16.73 2.68 -12.71
N LYS A 38 17.25 1.92 -11.73
CA LYS A 38 17.84 2.42 -10.50
C LYS A 38 16.98 3.49 -9.81
N VAL A 39 15.68 3.22 -9.67
CA VAL A 39 14.73 4.14 -9.03
C VAL A 39 14.19 3.52 -7.75
N VAL A 40 14.13 4.31 -6.67
CA VAL A 40 13.40 3.94 -5.45
C VAL A 40 12.41 5.04 -5.11
N PHE A 41 11.14 4.66 -5.01
CA PHE A 41 10.08 5.51 -4.49
C PHE A 41 9.69 5.06 -3.08
N VAL A 42 9.91 5.91 -2.07
CA VAL A 42 9.37 5.68 -0.73
C VAL A 42 8.00 6.34 -0.61
N ASN A 43 6.97 5.50 -0.55
CA ASN A 43 5.59 5.94 -0.58
C ASN A 43 5.13 6.46 0.78
N VAL A 44 4.86 7.76 0.86
CA VAL A 44 4.10 8.38 1.94
C VAL A 44 2.64 8.50 1.52
N SER A 45 1.75 7.82 2.24
CA SER A 45 0.31 7.82 1.90
C SER A 45 -0.26 9.24 1.92
N LYS A 46 -1.09 9.55 0.90
CA LYS A 46 -1.78 10.83 0.67
C LYS A 46 -0.93 12.01 0.15
N ASN A 47 0.29 11.72 -0.32
CA ASN A 47 1.20 12.67 -0.95
C ASN A 47 1.35 12.36 -2.45
N ALA A 48 0.24 12.41 -3.20
CA ALA A 48 0.17 11.96 -4.60
C ALA A 48 0.53 10.47 -4.82
N SER A 49 0.37 9.65 -3.78
CA SER A 49 0.74 8.23 -3.76
C SER A 49 0.11 7.38 -4.85
N THR A 50 -1.12 7.69 -5.30
CA THR A 50 -1.77 6.92 -6.38
C THR A 50 -1.10 7.21 -7.72
N SER A 51 -0.93 8.49 -8.06
CA SER A 51 -0.27 8.94 -9.29
C SER A 51 1.18 8.45 -9.37
N LEU A 52 1.94 8.53 -8.28
CA LEU A 52 3.34 8.06 -8.25
C LEU A 52 3.46 6.53 -8.34
N LYS A 53 2.48 5.80 -7.81
CA LYS A 53 2.43 4.34 -8.03
C LYS A 53 2.14 4.03 -9.49
N TRP A 54 1.23 4.73 -10.15
CA TRP A 54 1.01 4.53 -11.59
C TRP A 54 2.23 4.88 -12.44
N LEU A 55 2.93 5.98 -12.10
CA LEU A 55 4.23 6.29 -12.69
C LEU A 55 5.24 5.15 -12.46
N THR A 56 5.30 4.59 -11.24
CA THR A 56 6.19 3.47 -10.94
C THR A 56 5.83 2.23 -11.75
N ALA A 57 4.54 1.94 -11.95
CA ALA A 57 4.07 0.84 -12.78
C ALA A 57 4.47 1.03 -14.24
N GLU A 58 4.37 2.25 -14.76
CA GLU A 58 4.86 2.60 -16.10
C GLU A 58 6.37 2.37 -16.22
N LEU A 59 7.16 2.86 -15.26
CA LEU A 59 8.61 2.71 -15.24
C LEU A 59 9.07 1.25 -15.18
N SER A 60 8.31 0.40 -14.47
CA SER A 60 8.61 -1.03 -14.31
C SER A 60 7.82 -1.91 -15.30
N GLY A 61 7.24 -1.33 -16.35
CA GLY A 61 6.59 -2.07 -17.44
C GLY A 61 5.38 -2.92 -17.03
N GLN A 62 4.69 -2.56 -15.94
CA GLN A 62 3.51 -3.32 -15.50
C GLN A 62 2.32 -3.06 -16.41
N ASP A 63 1.50 -4.08 -16.62
CA ASP A 63 0.22 -3.96 -17.32
C ASP A 63 -0.88 -3.43 -16.36
N PRO A 64 -1.50 -2.25 -16.63
CA PRO A 64 -2.63 -1.75 -15.85
C PRO A 64 -3.80 -2.75 -15.72
N ALA A 65 -4.02 -3.62 -16.71
CA ALA A 65 -5.11 -4.60 -16.68
C ALA A 65 -4.95 -5.60 -15.52
N THR A 66 -3.71 -5.95 -15.16
CA THR A 66 -3.39 -6.81 -14.01
C THR A 66 -3.94 -6.21 -12.71
N PHE A 67 -3.76 -4.90 -12.50
CA PHE A 67 -4.30 -4.22 -11.33
C PHE A 67 -5.83 -4.10 -11.41
N HIS A 68 -6.39 -3.77 -12.58
CA HIS A 68 -7.82 -3.54 -12.74
C HIS A 68 -8.68 -4.80 -12.57
N SER A 69 -8.11 -5.98 -12.77
CA SER A 69 -8.80 -7.27 -12.61
C SER A 69 -8.88 -7.75 -11.15
N LEU A 70 -8.13 -7.12 -10.23
CA LEU A 70 -8.11 -7.52 -8.84
C LEU A 70 -9.43 -7.23 -8.12
N LEU A 71 -10.00 -8.27 -7.52
CA LEU A 71 -11.12 -8.15 -6.61
C LEU A 71 -10.70 -7.60 -5.24
N GLY A 72 -11.60 -6.86 -4.60
CA GLY A 72 -11.48 -6.50 -3.18
C GLY A 72 -12.08 -5.14 -2.85
N PHE A 73 -11.70 -4.62 -1.68
CA PHE A 73 -12.18 -3.35 -1.10
C PHE A 73 -11.77 -2.05 -1.82
N ALA A 74 -11.31 -2.10 -3.08
CA ALA A 74 -10.95 -0.90 -3.83
C ALA A 74 -12.23 -0.30 -4.46
N PRO A 75 -12.72 0.88 -4.04
CA PRO A 75 -13.92 1.50 -4.59
C PRO A 75 -13.76 1.96 -6.05
N THR A 76 -12.53 2.15 -6.54
CA THR A 76 -12.26 2.50 -7.94
C THR A 76 -11.12 1.65 -8.48
N ARG A 77 -11.07 1.50 -9.82
CA ARG A 77 -9.96 0.85 -10.52
C ARG A 77 -8.63 1.55 -10.25
N GLN A 78 -8.63 2.87 -10.13
CA GLN A 78 -7.42 3.64 -9.82
C GLN A 78 -6.83 3.27 -8.46
N GLN A 79 -7.65 2.82 -7.51
CA GLN A 79 -7.19 2.39 -6.19
C GLN A 79 -6.65 0.96 -6.15
N THR A 80 -6.81 0.16 -7.21
CA THR A 80 -6.28 -1.21 -7.21
C THR A 80 -4.76 -1.23 -7.30
N ILE A 81 -4.12 -0.16 -7.75
CA ILE A 81 -2.66 0.00 -7.80
C ILE A 81 -1.99 -0.14 -6.41
N HIS A 82 -2.75 0.08 -5.33
CA HIS A 82 -2.26 -0.10 -3.95
C HIS A 82 -2.18 -1.57 -3.52
N ARG A 83 -2.59 -2.53 -4.36
CA ARG A 83 -2.53 -3.96 -4.08
C ARG A 83 -1.13 -4.50 -4.33
N ARG A 84 -0.33 -4.58 -3.27
CA ARG A 84 1.05 -5.06 -3.32
C ARG A 84 1.21 -6.41 -4.06
N ALA A 85 0.27 -7.33 -3.91
CA ALA A 85 0.35 -8.67 -4.52
C ALA A 85 0.25 -8.68 -6.06
N ALA A 86 -0.19 -7.59 -6.71
CA ALA A 86 -0.18 -7.50 -8.17
C ALA A 86 1.13 -6.95 -8.75
N TRP A 87 2.02 -6.43 -7.91
CA TRP A 87 3.30 -5.90 -8.37
C TRP A 87 4.25 -7.06 -8.66
N VAL A 88 4.80 -7.09 -9.86
CA VAL A 88 5.80 -8.06 -10.32
C VAL A 88 7.15 -7.34 -10.48
N ASP A 89 8.23 -7.95 -9.99
CA ASP A 89 9.62 -7.45 -10.13
C ASP A 89 9.85 -6.01 -9.64
N VAL A 90 9.02 -5.54 -8.72
CA VAL A 90 9.19 -4.24 -8.04
C VAL A 90 9.36 -4.51 -6.55
N PRO A 91 10.50 -5.00 -6.05
CA PRO A 91 10.67 -5.36 -4.64
C PRO A 91 10.55 -4.15 -3.70
N LYS A 92 10.35 -4.40 -2.42
CA LYS A 92 10.57 -3.40 -1.35
C LYS A 92 12.02 -3.49 -0.90
N LEU A 93 12.51 -2.45 -0.23
CA LEU A 93 13.78 -2.48 0.49
C LEU A 93 13.81 -3.59 1.55
N THR A 94 12.65 -3.94 2.14
CA THR A 94 12.51 -5.09 3.06
C THR A 94 12.65 -6.44 2.39
N ASP A 95 12.45 -6.51 1.06
CA ASP A 95 12.47 -7.75 0.29
C ASP A 95 13.87 -8.06 -0.28
N LEU A 96 14.78 -7.06 -0.25
CA LEU A 96 16.17 -7.18 -0.69
C LEU A 96 17.07 -7.71 0.43
N ASP A 97 18.23 -8.26 0.10
CA ASP A 97 19.26 -8.57 1.10
C ASP A 97 20.07 -7.32 1.51
N GLU A 98 21.05 -7.49 2.41
CA GLU A 98 21.87 -6.36 2.89
C GLU A 98 22.80 -5.78 1.81
N GLU A 99 23.34 -6.62 0.93
CA GLU A 99 24.27 -6.21 -0.12
C GLU A 99 23.52 -5.44 -1.22
N GLU A 100 22.38 -5.97 -1.66
CA GLU A 100 21.47 -5.32 -2.60
C GLU A 100 21.01 -3.96 -2.07
N ARG A 101 20.63 -3.87 -0.79
CA ARG A 101 20.28 -2.58 -0.16
C ARG A 101 21.47 -1.62 -0.12
N ALA A 102 22.67 -2.10 0.22
CA ALA A 102 23.86 -1.25 0.32
C ALA A 102 24.26 -0.64 -1.04
N ALA A 103 23.96 -1.33 -2.14
CA ALA A 103 24.17 -0.83 -3.50
C ALA A 103 23.15 0.25 -3.95
N ILE A 104 22.04 0.43 -3.20
CA ILE A 104 21.07 1.51 -3.45
C ILE A 104 21.62 2.78 -2.82
N SER A 105 22.36 3.56 -3.61
CA SER A 105 22.90 4.85 -3.19
C SER A 105 22.87 5.87 -4.32
N PRO A 106 22.65 7.16 -4.04
CA PRO A 106 22.83 8.23 -5.01
C PRO A 106 24.23 8.23 -5.65
N HIS A 107 25.26 7.76 -4.92
CA HIS A 107 26.62 7.63 -5.45
C HIS A 107 26.77 6.53 -6.51
N ASP A 108 25.92 5.50 -6.46
CA ASP A 108 25.90 4.40 -7.43
C ASP A 108 24.87 4.64 -8.55
N GLY A 109 24.45 5.90 -8.69
CA GLY A 109 23.53 6.36 -9.72
C GLY A 109 22.09 5.94 -9.46
N TRP A 110 21.66 5.78 -8.20
CA TRP A 110 20.25 5.59 -7.87
C TRP A 110 19.51 6.91 -7.66
N PHE A 111 18.26 6.94 -8.14
CA PHE A 111 17.32 8.01 -7.87
C PHE A 111 16.34 7.58 -6.79
N VAL A 112 16.64 7.94 -5.55
CA VAL A 112 15.85 7.59 -4.37
C VAL A 112 15.05 8.82 -3.95
N PHE A 113 13.73 8.73 -3.95
CA PHE A 113 12.89 9.88 -3.65
C PHE A 113 11.66 9.56 -2.80
N GLY A 114 11.14 10.61 -2.19
CA GLY A 114 9.89 10.61 -1.43
C GLY A 114 9.20 11.95 -1.55
N ILE A 115 7.92 12.01 -1.18
CA ILE A 115 7.15 13.25 -1.19
C ILE A 115 6.60 13.52 0.20
N VAL A 116 6.71 14.77 0.64
CA VAL A 116 6.10 15.33 1.84
C VAL A 116 4.95 16.27 1.48
N ARG A 117 4.04 16.43 2.45
CA ARG A 117 2.89 17.33 2.37
C ARG A 117 2.62 17.88 3.76
N ASP A 118 2.03 19.06 3.85
CA ASP A 118 1.57 19.58 5.14
C ASP A 118 0.73 18.51 5.86
N PRO A 119 1.13 18.06 7.07
CA PRO A 119 0.47 16.96 7.75
C PRO A 119 -1.01 17.25 8.02
N ARG A 120 -1.39 18.52 8.25
CA ARG A 120 -2.79 18.94 8.49
C ARG A 120 -3.63 18.72 7.23
N LEU A 121 -3.11 19.12 6.07
CA LEU A 121 -3.76 18.88 4.78
C LEU A 121 -3.78 17.39 4.40
N ARG A 122 -2.73 16.66 4.77
CA ARG A 122 -2.61 15.22 4.52
C ARG A 122 -3.67 14.45 5.33
N VAL A 123 -3.85 14.79 6.61
CA VAL A 123 -4.87 14.21 7.48
C VAL A 123 -6.27 14.53 6.98
N TRP A 124 -6.54 15.78 6.58
CA TRP A 124 -7.81 16.15 5.95
C TRP A 124 -8.11 15.29 4.72
N SER A 125 -7.12 15.11 3.83
CA SER A 125 -7.26 14.26 2.64
C SER A 125 -7.43 12.77 2.98
N ALA A 126 -6.73 12.29 4.01
CA ALA A 126 -6.82 10.92 4.50
C ALA A 126 -8.24 10.66 5.04
N TRP A 127 -8.69 11.47 5.99
CA TRP A 127 -10.01 11.39 6.60
C TRP A 127 -11.13 11.41 5.56
N GLN A 128 -11.07 12.33 4.60
CA GLN A 128 -12.03 12.36 3.50
C GLN A 128 -12.07 11.03 2.74
N SER A 129 -10.92 10.53 2.30
CA SER A 129 -10.84 9.33 1.46
C SER A 129 -11.10 8.01 2.20
N LYS A 130 -10.91 7.96 3.53
CA LYS A 130 -11.05 6.74 4.33
C LYS A 130 -12.38 6.67 5.06
N PHE A 131 -12.86 7.80 5.57
CA PHE A 131 -14.01 7.83 6.46
C PHE A 131 -15.16 8.60 5.85
N LEU A 132 -14.97 9.84 5.38
CA LEU A 132 -16.07 10.67 4.88
C LEU A 132 -16.80 10.00 3.70
N VAL A 133 -16.06 9.46 2.73
CA VAL A 133 -16.63 8.76 1.57
C VAL A 133 -16.92 7.28 1.83
N GLY A 134 -16.78 6.81 3.07
CA GLY A 134 -17.09 5.44 3.48
C GLY A 134 -16.24 4.37 2.80
N ASN A 135 -14.90 4.49 2.84
CA ASN A 135 -14.03 3.49 2.21
C ASN A 135 -14.32 2.08 2.75
N PRO A 136 -14.57 1.08 1.88
CA PRO A 136 -14.97 -0.27 2.30
C PRO A 136 -14.06 -0.91 3.35
N ARG A 137 -12.74 -0.76 3.20
CA ARG A 137 -11.76 -1.34 4.13
C ARG A 137 -11.69 -0.60 5.46
N HIS A 138 -11.73 0.74 5.43
CA HIS A 138 -11.47 1.53 6.63
C HIS A 138 -12.76 1.79 7.41
N ALA A 139 -13.76 2.40 6.77
CA ALA A 139 -15.02 2.76 7.42
C ALA A 139 -15.88 1.55 7.77
N TRP A 140 -15.88 0.48 6.95
CA TRP A 140 -16.86 -0.61 7.10
C TRP A 140 -16.29 -1.94 7.59
N GLN A 141 -14.97 -2.15 7.46
CA GLN A 141 -14.30 -3.36 7.95
C GLN A 141 -13.45 -3.07 9.19
N MET A 142 -12.61 -2.04 9.18
CA MET A 142 -11.70 -1.75 10.29
C MET A 142 -12.42 -1.01 11.43
N PHE A 143 -13.05 0.13 11.14
CA PHE A 143 -13.54 1.07 12.15
C PHE A 143 -15.07 1.16 12.25
N ARG A 144 -15.78 0.13 11.76
CA ARG A 144 -17.24 0.12 11.59
C ARG A 144 -18.05 0.68 12.76
N ASP A 145 -17.64 0.35 13.97
CA ASP A 145 -18.39 0.66 15.20
C ASP A 145 -17.76 1.83 15.98
N ALA A 146 -16.80 2.53 15.37
CA ALA A 146 -16.07 3.58 16.05
C ALA A 146 -16.94 4.86 16.18
N PRO A 147 -17.09 5.43 17.38
CA PRO A 147 -18.06 6.50 17.66
C PRO A 147 -17.70 7.84 17.00
N TRP A 148 -16.45 7.99 16.55
CA TRP A 148 -15.93 9.17 15.89
C TRP A 148 -16.09 9.12 14.36
N LEU A 149 -16.57 8.01 13.78
CA LEU A 149 -16.84 7.95 12.34
C LEU A 149 -17.78 9.10 11.92
N PRO A 150 -17.55 9.69 10.73
CA PRO A 150 -18.40 10.75 10.25
C PRO A 150 -19.79 10.24 9.90
N ARG A 151 -20.77 11.10 10.12
CA ARG A 151 -22.13 10.94 9.61
C ARG A 151 -22.10 11.21 8.09
N VAL A 152 -23.15 10.77 7.38
CA VAL A 152 -23.37 11.28 6.01
C VAL A 152 -23.75 12.76 6.13
N PRO A 153 -22.91 13.69 5.65
CA PRO A 153 -23.10 15.12 5.92
C PRO A 153 -24.33 15.65 5.18
N ARG A 154 -25.12 16.51 5.85
CA ARG A 154 -26.21 17.27 5.22
C ARG A 154 -25.80 18.69 4.83
N GLY A 155 -24.64 19.14 5.29
CA GLY A 155 -24.09 20.46 5.04
C GLY A 155 -22.68 20.62 5.58
N ALA A 156 -22.11 21.81 5.42
CA ALA A 156 -20.73 22.10 5.82
C ALA A 156 -20.47 21.94 7.32
N ASP A 157 -21.44 22.30 8.17
CA ASP A 157 -21.28 22.24 9.63
C ASP A 157 -21.15 20.79 10.13
N ASP A 158 -21.82 19.83 9.50
CA ASP A 158 -21.64 18.40 9.81
C ASP A 158 -20.20 17.96 9.53
N VAL A 159 -19.63 18.40 8.41
CA VAL A 159 -18.26 18.05 8.01
C VAL A 159 -17.25 18.66 8.98
N VAL A 160 -17.41 19.93 9.34
CA VAL A 160 -16.54 20.61 10.32
C VAL A 160 -16.60 19.91 11.67
N ALA A 161 -17.81 19.62 12.17
CA ALA A 161 -18.00 18.95 13.46
C ALA A 161 -17.42 17.53 13.47
N ASP A 162 -17.63 16.77 12.40
CA ASP A 162 -17.20 15.37 12.32
C ASP A 162 -15.69 15.24 12.10
N PHE A 163 -15.08 16.17 11.36
CA PHE A 163 -13.62 16.23 11.26
C PHE A 163 -12.99 16.60 12.61
N GLY A 164 -13.54 17.59 13.32
CA GLY A 164 -13.07 17.95 14.65
C GLY A 164 -13.20 16.82 15.67
N ARG A 165 -14.27 16.01 15.60
CA ARG A 165 -14.42 14.79 16.40
C ARG A 165 -13.34 13.75 16.09
N PHE A 166 -13.08 13.50 14.80
CA PHE A 166 -12.01 12.59 14.39
C PHE A 166 -10.63 13.06 14.84
N VAL A 167 -10.33 14.35 14.72
CA VAL A 167 -9.03 14.90 15.13
C VAL A 167 -8.80 14.71 16.63
N ARG A 168 -9.81 14.96 17.46
CA ARG A 168 -9.73 14.69 18.91
C ARG A 168 -9.44 13.22 19.22
N GLU A 169 -9.96 12.29 18.42
CA GLU A 169 -9.70 10.86 18.59
C GLU A 169 -8.23 10.48 18.31
N LEU A 170 -7.46 11.28 17.57
CA LEU A 170 -6.04 11.00 17.36
C LEU A 170 -5.24 10.92 18.68
N GLU A 171 -5.70 11.63 19.71
CA GLU A 171 -5.19 11.58 21.09
C GLU A 171 -6.07 10.73 22.03
N GLY A 172 -7.16 10.17 21.52
CA GLY A 172 -8.11 9.33 22.26
C GLY A 172 -7.75 7.84 22.26
N ASP A 173 -8.74 7.01 22.62
CA ASP A 173 -8.56 5.56 22.81
C ASP A 173 -8.22 4.84 21.49
N ASP A 174 -8.83 5.23 20.37
CA ASP A 174 -8.52 4.68 19.05
C ASP A 174 -7.27 5.33 18.41
N GLY A 175 -6.72 6.39 19.01
CA GLY A 175 -5.57 7.14 18.51
C GLY A 175 -4.39 6.26 18.09
N PRO A 176 -3.86 5.37 18.96
CA PRO A 176 -2.76 4.47 18.61
C PRO A 176 -3.06 3.60 17.38
N ARG A 177 -4.31 3.13 17.26
CA ARG A 177 -4.75 2.29 16.13
C ARG A 177 -4.88 3.10 14.85
N ILE A 178 -5.37 4.34 14.92
CA ILE A 178 -5.44 5.25 13.76
C ILE A 178 -4.03 5.61 13.30
N LEU A 179 -3.13 5.96 14.21
CA LEU A 179 -1.74 6.36 13.90
C LEU A 179 -0.85 5.18 13.44
N ALA A 180 -1.25 3.94 13.73
CA ALA A 180 -0.61 2.76 13.14
C ALA A 180 -0.86 2.64 11.63
N ASP A 181 -1.99 3.18 11.13
CA ASP A 181 -2.30 3.24 9.70
C ASP A 181 -1.41 4.25 8.99
N SER A 182 -0.79 3.84 7.88
CA SER A 182 0.08 4.67 7.06
C SER A 182 -0.53 5.99 6.57
N HIS A 183 -1.85 6.08 6.45
CA HIS A 183 -2.53 7.31 6.01
C HIS A 183 -2.50 8.42 7.07
N PHE A 184 -2.34 8.05 8.35
CA PHE A 184 -2.29 8.97 9.49
C PHE A 184 -0.95 8.91 10.24
N LYS A 185 -0.12 7.89 10.02
CA LYS A 185 1.23 7.81 10.59
C LYS A 185 2.09 9.03 10.20
N PRO A 186 2.84 9.67 11.12
CA PRO A 186 3.75 10.76 10.78
C PRO A 186 4.68 10.44 9.62
N GLN A 187 4.93 11.42 8.77
CA GLN A 187 5.69 11.26 7.54
C GLN A 187 7.17 11.02 7.82
N THR A 188 7.71 11.70 8.84
CA THR A 188 9.06 11.44 9.38
C THR A 188 9.27 9.96 9.73
N ALA A 189 8.25 9.31 10.30
CA ALA A 189 8.30 7.87 10.62
C ALA A 189 8.16 6.95 9.39
N LEU A 190 7.51 7.43 8.32
CA LEU A 190 7.34 6.67 7.06
C LEU A 190 8.55 6.80 6.13
N LEU A 191 9.23 7.95 6.17
CA LEU A 191 10.40 8.22 5.33
C LEU A 191 11.66 7.54 5.88
N GLN A 192 11.79 7.47 7.21
CA GLN A 192 12.99 6.91 7.86
C GLN A 192 14.28 7.52 7.26
N GLU A 193 14.37 8.86 7.24
CA GLU A 193 15.47 9.64 6.63
C GLU A 193 16.87 9.23 7.14
N SER A 194 16.97 8.62 8.32
CA SER A 194 18.23 8.10 8.87
C SER A 194 18.67 6.75 8.27
N ALA A 195 17.81 6.09 7.50
CA ALA A 195 18.04 4.76 6.93
C ALA A 195 17.96 4.75 5.40
N VAL A 196 17.16 5.64 4.81
CA VAL A 196 17.01 5.70 3.35
C VAL A 196 17.93 6.75 2.75
N PRO A 197 18.80 6.40 1.78
CA PRO A 197 19.70 7.36 1.16
C PRO A 197 19.02 8.14 0.05
N TYR A 198 18.14 9.07 0.43
CA TYR A 198 17.41 9.91 -0.52
C TYR A 198 18.35 10.75 -1.39
N THR A 199 18.10 10.73 -2.70
CA THR A 199 18.60 11.74 -3.63
C THR A 199 17.85 13.05 -3.40
N HIS A 200 16.52 12.98 -3.35
CA HIS A 200 15.65 14.15 -3.15
C HIS A 200 14.39 13.80 -2.36
N LEU A 201 13.95 14.72 -1.51
CA LEU A 201 12.58 14.76 -1.01
C LEU A 201 11.89 15.99 -1.59
N TYR A 202 10.67 15.81 -2.06
CA TYR A 202 9.88 16.86 -2.68
C TYR A 202 8.67 17.20 -1.83
N GLU A 203 8.27 18.46 -1.81
CA GLU A 203 6.93 18.85 -1.38
C GLU A 203 5.93 18.62 -2.54
N THR A 204 4.63 18.49 -2.23
CA THR A 204 3.63 18.12 -3.24
C THR A 204 3.53 19.13 -4.39
N SER A 205 3.75 20.43 -4.16
CA SER A 205 3.80 21.42 -5.25
C SER A 205 5.06 21.27 -6.13
N GLY A 206 6.10 20.59 -5.64
CA GLY A 206 7.33 20.25 -6.35
C GLY A 206 7.24 19.03 -7.28
N LEU A 207 6.05 18.47 -7.50
CA LEU A 207 5.86 17.34 -8.44
C LEU A 207 6.38 17.61 -9.87
N PRO A 208 6.22 18.80 -10.48
CA PRO A 208 6.82 19.07 -11.79
C PRO A 208 8.34 18.95 -11.77
N LEU A 209 8.99 19.45 -10.72
CA LEU A 209 10.43 19.36 -10.55
C LEU A 209 10.90 17.91 -10.39
N LEU A 210 10.16 17.10 -9.63
CA LEU A 210 10.43 15.66 -9.54
C LEU A 210 10.41 14.99 -10.91
N LEU A 211 9.46 15.35 -11.78
CA LEU A 211 9.38 14.77 -13.13
C LEU A 211 10.55 15.21 -14.01
N ASP A 212 10.98 16.46 -13.88
CA ASP A 212 12.18 16.95 -14.57
C ASP A 212 13.43 16.19 -14.11
N ASP A 213 13.63 16.05 -12.80
CA ASP A 213 14.78 15.34 -12.22
C ASP A 213 14.78 13.84 -12.58
N LEU A 214 13.61 13.21 -12.56
CA LEU A 214 13.45 11.82 -12.95
C LEU A 214 13.76 11.64 -14.45
N ARG A 215 13.30 12.56 -15.30
CA ARG A 215 13.57 12.53 -16.74
C ARG A 215 15.06 12.67 -17.01
N ASP A 216 15.74 13.58 -16.31
CA ASP A 216 17.20 13.75 -16.44
C ASP A 216 17.94 12.50 -15.98
N HIS A 217 17.53 11.88 -14.87
CA HIS A 217 18.06 10.61 -14.36
C HIS A 217 17.91 9.46 -15.36
N LEU A 218 16.75 9.34 -16.01
CA LEU A 218 16.51 8.29 -17.01
C LEU A 218 17.28 8.57 -18.31
N ALA A 219 17.34 9.83 -18.75
CA ALA A 219 18.09 10.22 -19.95
C ALA A 219 19.60 9.94 -19.81
N ALA A 220 20.17 10.12 -18.61
CA ALA A 220 21.56 9.76 -18.31
C ALA A 220 21.85 8.25 -18.47
N GLN A 221 20.81 7.41 -18.44
CA GLN A 221 20.89 5.96 -18.68
C GLN A 221 20.53 5.57 -20.13
N GLY A 222 20.38 6.55 -21.03
CA GLY A 222 19.94 6.32 -22.42
C GLY A 222 18.46 5.97 -22.56
N LEU A 223 17.66 6.19 -21.50
CA LEU A 223 16.23 5.92 -21.49
C LEU A 223 15.47 7.22 -21.74
N HIS A 224 14.84 7.31 -22.91
CA HIS A 224 14.06 8.47 -23.32
C HIS A 224 12.57 8.15 -23.34
N GLY A 225 11.74 9.10 -22.93
CA GLY A 225 10.29 8.98 -22.93
C GLY A 225 9.61 10.15 -22.24
N GLU A 226 8.32 10.35 -22.53
CA GLU A 226 7.49 11.24 -21.74
C GLU A 226 6.82 10.45 -20.62
N HIS A 227 7.07 10.84 -19.38
CA HIS A 227 6.41 10.29 -18.20
C HIS A 227 5.44 11.33 -17.65
N ARG A 228 4.17 10.95 -17.49
CA ARG A 228 3.11 11.88 -17.06
C ARG A 228 2.42 11.36 -15.81
N LEU A 229 2.20 12.25 -14.85
CA LEU A 229 1.35 11.96 -13.71
C LEU A 229 -0.11 12.09 -14.13
N SER A 230 -0.89 11.02 -13.96
CA SER A 230 -2.34 11.14 -14.01
C SER A 230 -2.83 11.91 -12.77
N ARG A 231 -3.74 12.86 -12.96
CA ARG A 231 -4.32 13.61 -11.83
C ARG A 231 -5.45 12.79 -11.22
N GLU A 232 -5.13 12.05 -10.16
CA GLU A 232 -6.08 11.22 -9.42
C GLU A 232 -6.57 11.97 -8.17
N ASN A 233 -7.53 12.88 -8.36
CA ASN A 233 -8.13 13.62 -7.24
C ASN A 233 -9.35 12.87 -6.68
N GLU A 234 -9.16 12.18 -5.56
CA GLU A 234 -10.20 11.36 -4.94
C GLU A 234 -11.05 12.09 -3.89
N THR A 235 -10.63 13.28 -3.44
CA THR A 235 -11.31 14.00 -2.35
C THR A 235 -12.44 14.88 -2.89
N PRO A 236 -13.71 14.64 -2.47
CA PRO A 236 -14.86 15.38 -2.98
C PRO A 236 -14.91 16.83 -2.51
N LEU A 237 -14.33 17.16 -1.36
CA LEU A 237 -14.34 18.50 -0.80
C LEU A 237 -12.98 19.18 -0.94
N SER A 238 -12.99 20.38 -1.51
CA SER A 238 -11.88 21.31 -1.43
C SER A 238 -11.60 21.66 0.04
N VAL A 239 -10.35 21.97 0.36
CA VAL A 239 -9.98 22.38 1.71
C VAL A 239 -10.58 23.75 2.05
N SER A 240 -11.24 23.85 3.20
CA SER A 240 -11.70 25.11 3.81
C SER A 240 -10.98 25.32 5.13
N GLY A 241 -10.56 26.55 5.41
CA GLY A 241 -10.00 26.96 6.70
C GLY A 241 -10.96 26.70 7.87
N ARG A 242 -12.27 26.64 7.60
CA ARG A 242 -13.31 26.37 8.61
C ARG A 242 -13.15 25.01 9.32
N VAL A 243 -12.48 24.04 8.71
CA VAL A 243 -12.26 22.72 9.34
C VAL A 243 -11.09 22.74 10.33
N PHE A 244 -10.27 23.78 10.29
CA PHE A 244 -9.08 23.94 11.13
C PHE A 244 -9.35 24.98 12.23
N THR A 245 -10.30 24.66 13.12
CA THR A 245 -10.51 25.49 14.32
C THR A 245 -9.25 25.50 15.19
N PRO A 246 -9.07 26.48 16.09
CA PRO A 246 -7.92 26.54 16.98
C PRO A 246 -7.67 25.21 17.72
N GLU A 247 -8.74 24.55 18.19
CA GLU A 247 -8.66 23.28 18.92
C GLU A 247 -8.20 22.13 18.00
N VAL A 248 -8.69 22.11 16.75
CA VAL A 248 -8.25 21.13 15.75
C VAL A 248 -6.77 21.30 15.43
N LEU A 249 -6.32 22.54 15.27
CA LEU A 249 -4.93 22.85 14.98
C LEU A 249 -4.02 22.47 16.14
N GLU A 250 -4.42 22.78 17.37
CA GLU A 250 -3.64 22.44 18.56
C GLU A 250 -3.35 20.93 18.66
N VAL A 251 -4.37 20.09 18.41
CA VAL A 251 -4.22 18.63 18.39
C VAL A 251 -3.34 18.18 17.22
N LEU A 252 -3.60 18.67 16.01
CA LEU A 252 -2.79 18.28 14.84
C LEU A 252 -1.33 18.69 15.00
N ASP A 253 -1.06 19.88 15.54
CA ASP A 253 0.29 20.38 15.73
C ASP A 253 1.05 19.56 16.79
N ARG A 254 0.38 19.07 17.83
CA ARG A 254 0.97 18.10 18.77
C ARG A 254 1.23 16.74 18.15
N VAL A 255 0.21 16.14 17.54
CA VAL A 255 0.30 14.78 16.96
C VAL A 255 1.36 14.71 15.85
N TYR A 256 1.50 15.77 15.06
CA TYR A 256 2.44 15.85 13.94
C TYR A 256 3.62 16.79 14.21
N ALA A 257 3.94 17.08 15.48
CA ALA A 257 4.99 18.02 15.86
C ALA A 257 6.33 17.77 15.14
N ARG A 258 6.74 16.50 15.00
CA ARG A 258 7.97 16.12 14.30
C ARG A 258 7.95 16.44 12.80
N ASP A 259 6.81 16.25 12.15
CA ASP A 259 6.66 16.59 10.73
C ASP A 259 6.71 18.11 10.54
N LEU A 260 6.07 18.88 11.43
CA LEU A 260 6.07 20.34 11.39
C LEU A 260 7.44 20.93 11.72
N GLU A 261 8.15 20.39 12.70
CA GLU A 261 9.51 20.78 13.02
C GLU A 261 10.45 20.54 11.82
N ARG A 262 10.35 19.37 11.18
CA ARG A 262 11.24 18.99 10.07
C ARG A 262 10.91 19.71 8.77
N PHE A 263 9.63 19.82 8.41
CA PHE A 263 9.18 20.24 7.08
C PHE A 263 8.31 21.51 7.08
N GLY A 264 7.94 22.05 8.24
CA GLY A 264 6.97 23.15 8.36
C GLY A 264 7.35 24.41 7.58
N HIS A 265 8.65 24.67 7.43
CA HIS A 265 9.17 25.79 6.65
C HIS A 265 8.83 25.71 5.13
N LEU A 266 8.38 24.56 4.64
CA LEU A 266 7.99 24.36 3.24
C LEU A 266 6.55 24.82 2.96
N TRP A 267 5.76 25.12 3.99
CA TRP A 267 4.33 25.34 3.84
C TRP A 267 3.90 26.69 4.40
N ASP A 268 3.14 27.43 3.58
CA ASP A 268 2.37 28.58 4.01
C ASP A 268 0.95 28.12 4.35
N PHE A 269 0.70 27.88 5.63
CA PHE A 269 -0.60 27.40 6.09
C PHE A 269 -1.61 28.54 6.32
N ASP A 270 -1.15 29.79 6.46
CA ASP A 270 -2.04 30.95 6.57
C ASP A 270 -2.83 31.11 5.26
N ALA A 271 -2.20 30.86 4.12
CA ALA A 271 -2.86 30.80 2.83
C ALA A 271 -3.95 29.70 2.73
N VAL A 272 -3.88 28.64 3.57
CA VAL A 272 -4.93 27.62 3.67
C VAL A 272 -6.07 28.11 4.57
N LEU A 273 -5.73 28.70 5.72
CA LEU A 273 -6.72 29.24 6.67
C LEU A 273 -7.59 30.34 6.04
N ALA A 274 -7.01 31.13 5.14
CA ALA A 274 -7.74 32.16 4.40
C ALA A 274 -8.73 31.60 3.35
N LYS A 275 -8.71 30.31 3.03
CA LYS A 275 -9.63 29.71 2.05
C LYS A 275 -10.97 29.42 2.71
N ASP A 276 -12.04 29.94 2.14
CA ASP A 276 -13.39 29.53 2.51
C ASP A 276 -14.24 29.17 1.27
N PRO A 277 -13.94 28.04 0.61
CA PRO A 277 -14.75 27.58 -0.50
C PRO A 277 -16.12 27.11 -0.02
N THR A 278 -17.17 27.58 -0.68
CA THR A 278 -18.51 27.04 -0.49
C THR A 278 -18.59 25.64 -1.10
N TRP A 279 -18.81 24.62 -0.28
CA TRP A 279 -19.12 23.28 -0.77
C TRP A 279 -20.56 23.22 -1.28
N SER A 280 -20.73 22.65 -2.46
CA SER A 280 -22.04 22.61 -3.10
C SER A 280 -22.90 21.46 -2.57
N PRO A 281 -24.23 21.57 -2.61
CA PRO A 281 -25.13 20.45 -2.30
C PRO A 281 -24.81 19.16 -3.07
N GLU A 282 -24.39 19.28 -4.33
CA GLU A 282 -23.98 18.15 -5.18
C GLU A 282 -22.77 17.41 -4.60
N SER A 283 -21.85 18.11 -3.91
CA SER A 283 -20.71 17.49 -3.25
C SER A 283 -21.14 16.57 -2.11
N PHE A 284 -22.18 16.96 -1.35
CA PHE A 284 -22.74 16.12 -0.28
C PHE A 284 -23.54 14.94 -0.84
N LEU A 285 -24.24 15.13 -1.96
CA LEU A 285 -24.90 14.04 -2.68
C LEU A 285 -23.89 13.02 -3.21
N ASP A 286 -22.76 13.46 -3.78
CA ASP A 286 -21.66 12.59 -4.20
C ASP A 286 -21.10 11.80 -3.01
N ILE A 287 -20.83 12.46 -1.88
CA ILE A 287 -20.39 11.78 -0.65
C ILE A 287 -21.39 10.71 -0.23
N SER A 288 -22.68 11.03 -0.16
CA SER A 288 -23.74 10.07 0.21
C SER A 288 -23.76 8.86 -0.74
N GLY A 289 -23.67 9.09 -2.05
CA GLY A 289 -23.58 8.04 -3.06
C GLY A 289 -22.35 7.14 -2.87
N ARG A 290 -21.18 7.72 -2.59
CA ARG A 290 -19.94 6.98 -2.33
C ARG A 290 -20.00 6.17 -1.04
N VAL A 291 -20.60 6.72 0.03
CA VAL A 291 -20.80 6.00 1.29
C VAL A 291 -21.69 4.78 1.07
N ALA A 292 -22.82 4.95 0.37
CA ALA A 292 -23.72 3.85 0.05
C ALA A 292 -23.07 2.78 -0.83
N ALA A 293 -22.29 3.19 -1.85
CA ALA A 293 -21.52 2.27 -2.68
C ALA A 293 -20.44 1.54 -1.86
N GLY A 294 -19.73 2.26 -1.01
CA GLY A 294 -18.69 1.72 -0.14
C GLY A 294 -19.21 0.65 0.82
N GLN A 295 -20.40 0.89 1.39
CA GLN A 295 -21.09 -0.08 2.24
C GLN A 295 -21.43 -1.36 1.45
N ARG A 296 -22.04 -1.23 0.26
CA ARG A 296 -22.36 -2.39 -0.59
C ARG A 296 -21.13 -3.19 -0.99
N ILE A 297 -20.03 -2.50 -1.36
CA ILE A 297 -18.76 -3.16 -1.68
C ILE A 297 -18.23 -3.92 -0.46
N ALA A 298 -18.32 -3.36 0.74
CA ALA A 298 -17.91 -4.05 1.96
C ALA A 298 -18.77 -5.29 2.25
N ASP A 299 -20.09 -5.20 2.08
CA ASP A 299 -21.02 -6.33 2.23
C ASP A 299 -20.70 -7.45 1.25
N LEU A 300 -20.52 -7.12 -0.03
CA LEU A 300 -20.15 -8.08 -1.07
C LEU A 300 -18.78 -8.71 -0.82
N ALA A 301 -17.79 -7.92 -0.42
CA ALA A 301 -16.45 -8.42 -0.13
C ALA A 301 -16.44 -9.38 1.08
N ARG A 302 -17.27 -9.13 2.09
CA ARG A 302 -17.46 -10.07 3.22
C ARG A 302 -18.12 -11.36 2.76
N GLY A 303 -19.23 -11.28 2.02
CA GLY A 303 -19.88 -12.47 1.48
C GLY A 303 -18.96 -13.30 0.57
N ALA A 304 -18.13 -12.65 -0.24
CA ALA A 304 -17.13 -13.32 -1.06
C ALA A 304 -16.06 -14.03 -0.20
N ALA A 305 -15.58 -13.39 0.86
CA ALA A 305 -14.61 -14.02 1.78
C ALA A 305 -15.19 -15.24 2.49
N GLU A 306 -16.44 -15.15 2.97
CA GLU A 306 -17.16 -16.28 3.59
C GLU A 306 -17.32 -17.45 2.61
N LEU A 307 -17.69 -17.17 1.36
CA LEU A 307 -17.79 -18.21 0.32
C LEU A 307 -16.43 -18.85 0.01
N GLN A 308 -15.35 -18.07 -0.07
CA GLN A 308 -14.01 -18.59 -0.29
C GLN A 308 -13.54 -19.48 0.86
N ASP A 309 -13.81 -19.10 2.10
CA ASP A 309 -13.43 -19.91 3.27
C ASP A 309 -14.23 -21.22 3.32
N ARG A 310 -15.51 -21.20 2.93
CA ARG A 310 -16.32 -22.41 2.76
C ARG A 310 -15.79 -23.32 1.66
N LEU A 311 -15.40 -22.77 0.50
CA LEU A 311 -14.80 -23.55 -0.59
C LEU A 311 -13.50 -24.22 -0.13
N ARG A 312 -12.61 -23.47 0.54
CA ARG A 312 -11.37 -24.02 1.09
C ARG A 312 -11.62 -25.12 2.13
N GLN A 313 -12.69 -24.99 2.92
CA GLN A 313 -13.06 -26.03 3.88
C GLN A 313 -13.49 -27.31 3.16
N VAL A 314 -14.37 -27.20 2.15
CA VAL A 314 -14.81 -28.34 1.33
C VAL A 314 -13.61 -29.01 0.65
N GLU A 315 -12.71 -28.23 0.02
CA GLU A 315 -11.49 -28.76 -0.61
C GLU A 315 -10.59 -29.53 0.37
N ARG A 316 -10.50 -29.07 1.63
CA ARG A 316 -9.74 -29.77 2.68
C ARG A 316 -10.43 -31.06 3.11
N GLU A 317 -11.75 -31.08 3.21
CA GLU A 317 -12.55 -32.26 3.54
C GLU A 317 -12.49 -33.32 2.44
N ASP A 318 -12.62 -32.89 1.18
CA ASP A 318 -12.46 -33.73 0.00
C ASP A 318 -11.05 -34.32 -0.06
N ARG A 319 -10.01 -33.52 0.13
CA ARG A 319 -8.62 -34.00 0.16
C ARG A 319 -8.40 -35.05 1.24
N ARG A 320 -8.91 -34.83 2.45
CA ARG A 320 -8.83 -35.81 3.55
C ARG A 320 -9.57 -37.11 3.20
N THR A 321 -10.71 -37.00 2.54
CA THR A 321 -11.50 -38.17 2.10
C THR A 321 -10.76 -38.95 1.03
N ILE A 322 -10.19 -38.28 0.04
CA ILE A 322 -9.35 -38.88 -1.00
C ILE A 322 -8.15 -39.59 -0.37
N ASP A 323 -7.39 -38.90 0.51
CA ASP A 323 -6.23 -39.49 1.20
C ASP A 323 -6.63 -40.70 2.08
N GLY A 324 -7.84 -40.69 2.64
CA GLY A 324 -8.41 -41.83 3.37
C GLY A 324 -8.74 -43.01 2.47
N LEU A 325 -9.40 -42.77 1.33
CA LEU A 325 -9.75 -43.79 0.35
C LEU A 325 -8.50 -44.39 -0.31
N THR A 326 -7.53 -43.56 -0.69
CA THR A 326 -6.25 -44.01 -1.26
C THR A 326 -5.51 -44.96 -0.31
N ARG A 327 -5.44 -44.61 0.99
CA ARG A 327 -4.87 -45.51 2.00
C ARG A 327 -5.65 -46.82 2.12
N ARG A 328 -6.99 -46.77 2.10
CA ARG A 328 -7.84 -47.96 2.17
C ARG A 328 -7.65 -48.89 0.96
N VAL A 329 -7.52 -48.33 -0.24
CA VAL A 329 -7.23 -49.09 -1.46
C VAL A 329 -5.88 -49.79 -1.32
N ALA A 330 -4.83 -49.08 -0.92
CA ALA A 330 -3.50 -49.66 -0.71
C ALA A 330 -3.52 -50.81 0.33
N ASP A 331 -4.27 -50.64 1.43
CA ASP A 331 -4.42 -51.67 2.45
C ASP A 331 -5.13 -52.94 1.90
N LEU A 332 -6.16 -52.75 1.07
CA LEU A 332 -6.91 -53.83 0.44
C LEU A 332 -6.07 -54.58 -0.60
N GLU A 333 -5.31 -53.86 -1.42
CA GLU A 333 -4.36 -54.44 -2.38
C GLU A 333 -3.31 -55.28 -1.66
N ALA A 334 -2.68 -54.74 -0.61
CA ALA A 334 -1.73 -55.47 0.20
C ALA A 334 -2.36 -56.70 0.89
N ALA A 335 -3.63 -56.63 1.29
CA ALA A 335 -4.35 -57.77 1.86
C ALA A 335 -4.65 -58.85 0.81
N LEU A 336 -5.02 -58.45 -0.41
CA LEU A 336 -5.28 -59.36 -1.53
C LEU A 336 -4.00 -60.09 -1.96
N GLU A 337 -2.87 -59.38 -2.04
CA GLU A 337 -1.55 -59.97 -2.30
C GLU A 337 -1.17 -61.00 -1.22
N ARG A 338 -1.35 -60.67 0.06
CA ARG A 338 -1.10 -61.61 1.16
C ARG A 338 -1.98 -62.87 1.08
N ARG A 339 -3.24 -62.73 0.62
CA ARG A 339 -4.19 -63.85 0.50
C ARG A 339 -3.90 -64.73 -0.71
N THR A 340 -3.61 -64.13 -1.87
CA THR A 340 -3.21 -64.86 -3.08
C THR A 340 -1.92 -65.65 -2.85
N LEU A 341 -0.94 -65.07 -2.16
CA LEU A 341 0.32 -65.77 -1.82
C LEU A 341 0.16 -66.91 -0.81
N ARG A 342 -0.89 -66.93 0.03
CA ARG A 342 -1.18 -68.03 0.97
C ARG A 342 -1.88 -69.23 0.31
N GLY A 343 -2.46 -69.06 -0.87
CA GLY A 343 -3.18 -70.12 -1.59
C GLY A 343 -2.32 -70.99 -2.51
N PHE A 344 -1.07 -70.59 -2.78
CA PHE A 344 -0.14 -71.37 -3.61
C PHE A 344 0.83 -72.18 -2.73
N PRO A 345 1.04 -73.48 -3.03
CA PRO A 345 2.12 -74.24 -2.39
C PRO A 345 3.45 -73.52 -2.63
N ARG A 346 4.30 -73.40 -1.60
CA ARG A 346 5.62 -72.71 -1.66
C ARG A 346 6.48 -73.15 -2.86
N ALA A 347 6.28 -74.37 -3.37
CA ALA A 347 6.96 -74.91 -4.55
C ALA A 347 6.50 -74.31 -5.91
N ALA A 348 5.27 -73.78 -6.01
CA ALA A 348 4.74 -73.16 -7.24
C ALA A 348 5.15 -71.68 -7.37
N VAL A 349 5.20 -70.95 -6.24
CA VAL A 349 5.55 -69.51 -6.20
C VAL A 349 7.03 -69.27 -6.57
N SER A 350 7.93 -70.18 -6.20
CA SER A 350 9.35 -70.11 -6.57
C SER A 350 9.59 -70.40 -8.06
N ARG A 351 8.69 -71.14 -8.72
CA ARG A 351 8.76 -71.43 -10.16
C ARG A 351 8.26 -70.26 -11.01
N MET A 352 7.17 -69.59 -10.60
CA MET A 352 6.63 -68.41 -11.31
C MET A 352 7.56 -67.18 -11.27
N ARG A 353 8.27 -66.94 -10.17
CA ARG A 353 9.23 -65.82 -10.08
C ARG A 353 10.47 -66.00 -10.96
N ARG A 354 10.78 -67.22 -11.41
CA ARG A 354 11.87 -67.48 -12.36
C ARG A 354 11.47 -67.30 -13.82
N THR A 355 10.18 -67.33 -14.15
CA THR A 355 9.70 -67.25 -15.55
C THR A 355 9.37 -65.82 -16.00
N ILE A 356 9.24 -64.86 -15.09
CA ILE A 356 8.83 -63.47 -15.40
C ILE A 356 10.01 -62.48 -15.26
N ALA A 357 11.18 -62.92 -14.82
CA ALA A 357 12.38 -62.08 -14.91
C ALA A 357 12.75 -61.89 -16.39
N PRO A 358 12.78 -60.66 -16.92
CA PRO A 358 13.30 -60.41 -18.27
C PRO A 358 14.76 -60.86 -18.32
N SER A 359 15.13 -61.55 -19.40
CA SER A 359 16.53 -61.84 -19.71
C SER A 359 17.29 -60.50 -19.76
N PRO A 360 18.46 -60.38 -19.12
CA PRO A 360 19.29 -59.19 -19.22
C PRO A 360 19.89 -58.95 -20.62
N ASP A 361 19.71 -59.89 -21.55
CA ASP A 361 20.22 -59.79 -22.92
C ASP A 361 19.08 -60.00 -23.93
N ALA A 362 18.53 -58.88 -24.44
CA ALA A 362 17.90 -58.71 -25.76
C ALA A 362 17.74 -57.21 -26.08
#